data_AF-A0A2X3KN66-F1
#
_entry.id   AF-A0A2X3KN66-F1
#
_cell.length_a   1.000
_cell.length_b   1.000
_cell.length_c   1.000
_cell.angle_alpha   90.00
_cell.angle_beta   90.00
_cell.angle_gamma   90.00
#
_symmetry.space_group_name_H-M   'P 1'
#
loop_
_entity.id
_entity.type
_entity.pdbx_description
1 polymer ?
#
loop_
_entity_poly.entity_id
_entity_poly.type
_entity_poly.pdbx_seq_one_letter_code
_entity_poly.pdbx_strand_id
1 'polypeptide(L)'
;MNTKEHPYLSNIINAAKIENERIIGVLVDGNFTYEQKKEFLSLENEYQNIKIIYRADVDFSMYDKKLSDIYLENIHKQESYPASERDNYLLGLLREELKNIPEGKDSLIESYAEKREHTWFDFFRNLAILKAGSLFTETGKNWMP
;
A
#
# COMPACT_ATOMS: atom_id res chain seq x y z
N MET A 1 8.97 12.10 8.50
CA MET A 1 9.36 13.53 8.38
C MET A 1 8.93 14.25 9.65
N ASN A 2 9.76 15.15 10.18
CA ASN A 2 9.42 15.91 11.39
C ASN A 2 10.13 17.27 11.45
N THR A 3 10.04 18.05 10.37
CA THR A 3 10.61 19.40 10.33
C THR A 3 9.65 20.42 10.94
N LYS A 4 10.06 21.68 11.07
CA LYS A 4 9.18 22.78 11.54
C LYS A 4 7.95 22.96 10.65
N GLU A 5 8.14 22.86 9.33
CA GLU A 5 7.07 23.02 8.34
C GLU A 5 6.17 21.78 8.29
N HIS A 6 6.76 20.59 8.48
CA HIS A 6 6.04 19.33 8.40
C HIS A 6 6.29 18.45 9.65
N PRO A 7 5.68 18.80 10.80
CA PRO A 7 5.89 18.13 12.08
C PRO A 7 5.07 16.84 12.22
N TYR A 8 5.09 15.97 11.21
CA TYR A 8 4.14 14.86 11.10
C TYR A 8 4.33 13.79 12.18
N LEU A 9 5.57 13.46 12.55
CA LEU A 9 5.82 12.53 13.65
C LEU A 9 5.32 13.12 14.98
N SER A 10 5.60 14.40 15.24
CA SER A 10 5.10 15.08 16.44
C SER A 10 3.57 15.09 16.49
N ASN A 11 2.90 15.30 15.35
CA ASN A 11 1.44 15.26 15.27
C ASN A 11 0.88 13.86 15.59
N ILE A 12 1.52 12.79 15.09
CA ILE A 12 1.13 11.40 15.39
C ILE A 12 1.30 11.11 16.89
N ILE A 13 2.44 11.48 17.48
CA ILE A 13 2.69 11.31 18.91
C ILE A 13 1.64 12.08 19.74
N ASN A 14 1.29 13.30 19.33
CA ASN A 14 0.27 14.08 20.01
C ASN A 14 -1.12 13.43 19.92
N ALA A 15 -1.49 12.86 18.76
CA ALA A 15 -2.73 12.10 18.61
C ALA A 15 -2.75 10.88 19.53
N ALA A 16 -1.64 10.14 19.63
CA ALA A 16 -1.51 9.00 20.54
C ALA A 16 -1.62 9.39 22.02
N LYS A 17 -1.15 10.57 22.42
CA LYS A 17 -1.32 11.09 23.78
C LYS A 17 -2.78 11.45 24.10
N ILE A 18 -3.50 12.00 23.12
CA ILE A 18 -4.92 12.38 23.26
C ILE A 18 -5.80 11.13 23.31
N GLU A 19 -5.63 10.22 22.35
CA GLU A 19 -6.40 8.98 22.21
C GLU A 19 -5.70 7.82 22.92
N ASN A 20 -5.41 7.98 24.21
CA ASN A 20 -4.59 7.04 24.99
C ASN A 20 -5.24 5.66 25.21
N GLU A 21 -6.54 5.52 24.98
CA GLU A 21 -7.27 4.24 25.04
C GLU A 21 -7.42 3.56 23.66
N ARG A 22 -6.84 4.16 22.60
CA ARG A 22 -6.89 3.60 21.23
C ARG A 22 -5.51 3.25 20.73
N ILE A 23 -5.43 2.20 19.90
CA ILE A 23 -4.24 1.95 19.08
C ILE A 23 -4.14 3.03 18.00
N ILE A 24 -2.96 3.63 17.87
CA ILE A 24 -2.58 4.50 16.76
C ILE A 24 -1.62 3.74 15.83
N GLY A 25 -2.15 3.23 14.73
CA GLY A 25 -1.34 2.55 13.71
C GLY A 25 -0.66 3.53 12.76
N VAL A 26 0.59 3.26 12.45
CA VAL A 26 1.34 3.96 11.40
C VAL A 26 1.84 2.92 10.40
N LEU A 27 1.17 2.85 9.24
CA LEU A 27 1.62 2.04 8.12
C LEU A 27 2.81 2.74 7.44
N VAL A 28 3.95 2.06 7.40
CA VAL A 28 5.20 2.55 6.81
C VAL A 28 5.69 1.60 5.73
N ASP A 29 6.36 2.17 4.73
CA ASP A 29 7.04 1.41 3.70
C ASP A 29 8.26 2.22 3.21
N GLY A 30 9.25 1.53 2.66
CA GLY A 30 10.53 2.09 2.26
C GLY A 30 11.72 1.23 2.65
N ASN A 31 12.87 1.54 2.05
CA ASN A 31 14.12 0.85 2.35
C ASN A 31 14.75 1.38 3.65
N PHE A 32 14.13 1.06 4.79
CA PHE A 32 14.60 1.48 6.10
C PHE A 32 15.87 0.74 6.53
N THR A 33 16.85 1.49 7.03
CA THR A 33 18.07 0.91 7.61
C THR A 33 17.77 0.18 8.91
N TYR A 34 18.71 -0.67 9.34
CA TYR A 34 18.62 -1.36 10.63
C TYR A 34 18.40 -0.40 11.81
N GLU A 35 19.15 0.70 11.84
CA GLU A 35 19.02 1.71 12.90
C GLU A 35 17.66 2.43 12.83
N GLN A 36 17.13 2.74 11.65
CA GLN A 36 15.78 3.31 11.53
C GLN A 36 14.70 2.35 12.05
N LYS A 37 14.85 1.03 11.83
CA LYS A 37 13.95 0.02 12.40
C LYS A 37 14.05 -0.04 13.93
N LYS A 38 15.26 0.13 14.50
CA LYS A 38 15.43 0.26 15.95
C LYS A 38 14.76 1.51 16.53
N GLU A 39 14.83 2.64 15.83
CA GLU A 39 14.12 3.86 16.24
C GLU A 39 12.60 3.68 16.22
N PHE A 40 12.05 2.93 15.25
CA PHE A 40 10.63 2.57 15.27
C PHE A 40 10.26 1.71 16.50
N LEU A 41 11.10 0.73 16.86
CA LEU A 41 10.90 -0.05 18.09
C LEU A 41 10.99 0.80 19.35
N SER A 42 11.93 1.75 19.40
CA SER A 42 12.06 2.71 20.50
C SER A 42 10.79 3.56 20.64
N LEU A 43 10.22 4.03 19.52
CA LEU A 43 8.97 4.79 19.50
C LEU A 43 7.78 3.98 20.03
N GLU A 44 7.64 2.71 19.62
CA GLU A 44 6.59 1.81 20.14
C GLU A 44 6.76 1.53 21.64
N ASN A 45 8.00 1.47 22.14
CA ASN A 45 8.28 1.28 23.57
C ASN A 45 7.97 2.54 24.39
N GLU A 46 8.28 3.73 23.85
CA GLU A 46 7.99 5.01 24.50
C GLU A 46 6.48 5.31 24.52
N TYR A 47 5.77 5.01 23.43
CA TYR A 47 4.34 5.23 23.27
C TYR A 47 3.63 3.90 23.02
N GLN A 48 3.20 3.26 24.11
CA GLN A 48 2.64 1.90 24.11
C GLN A 48 1.45 1.69 23.17
N ASN A 49 0.69 2.74 22.89
CA ASN A 49 -0.46 2.70 21.98
C ASN A 49 -0.10 2.97 20.50
N ILE A 50 1.12 3.39 20.18
CA ILE A 50 1.59 3.48 18.80
C ILE A 50 2.01 2.09 18.32
N LYS A 51 1.59 1.74 17.10
CA LYS A 51 2.00 0.50 16.42
C LYS A 51 2.54 0.81 15.04
N ILE A 52 3.80 0.46 14.80
CA ILE A 52 4.45 0.58 13.49
C ILE A 52 4.20 -0.69 12.71
N ILE A 53 3.62 -0.54 11.52
CA ILE A 53 3.22 -1.64 10.64
C ILE A 53 3.97 -1.47 9.33
N TYR A 54 4.85 -2.41 8.98
CA TYR A 54 5.51 -2.40 7.68
C TYR A 54 4.58 -2.95 6.62
N ARG A 55 4.44 -2.26 5.48
CA ARG A 55 3.62 -2.75 4.35
C ARG A 55 4.00 -4.16 3.92
N ALA A 56 5.29 -4.48 3.92
CA ALA A 56 5.81 -5.79 3.53
C ALA A 56 5.43 -6.93 4.50
N ASP A 57 5.02 -6.61 5.74
CA ASP A 57 4.63 -7.59 6.75
C ASP A 57 3.12 -7.88 6.72
N VAL A 58 2.36 -7.21 5.84
CA VAL A 58 0.90 -7.34 5.72
C VAL A 58 0.55 -8.17 4.49
N ASP A 59 -0.29 -9.18 4.68
CA ASP A 59 -0.83 -9.96 3.57
C ASP A 59 -1.96 -9.21 2.86
N PHE A 60 -1.66 -8.67 1.69
CA PHE A 60 -2.64 -8.08 0.79
C PHE A 60 -3.02 -8.99 -0.39
N SER A 61 -2.53 -10.23 -0.45
CA SER A 61 -2.68 -11.12 -1.61
C SER A 61 -4.13 -11.39 -2.00
N MET A 62 -5.05 -11.37 -1.03
CA MET A 62 -6.49 -11.52 -1.27
C MET A 62 -7.11 -10.40 -2.13
N TYR A 63 -6.43 -9.26 -2.27
CA TYR A 63 -6.86 -8.12 -3.09
C TYR A 63 -6.07 -8.01 -4.40
N ASP A 64 -5.14 -8.93 -4.64
CA ASP A 64 -4.31 -8.87 -5.84
C ASP A 64 -5.07 -9.35 -7.08
N LYS A 65 -4.60 -8.87 -8.23
CA LYS A 65 -5.04 -9.36 -9.53
C LYS A 65 -3.85 -9.29 -10.49
N LYS A 66 -3.69 -10.32 -11.31
CA LYS A 66 -2.66 -10.31 -12.37
C LYS A 66 -2.93 -9.16 -13.34
N LEU A 67 -1.87 -8.45 -13.71
CA LEU A 67 -1.94 -7.41 -14.73
C LEU A 67 -2.33 -8.00 -16.08
N SER A 68 -1.82 -9.20 -16.40
CA SER A 68 -2.16 -9.93 -17.62
C SER A 68 -3.67 -10.18 -17.74
N ASP A 69 -4.33 -10.63 -16.66
CA ASP A 69 -5.77 -10.82 -16.61
C ASP A 69 -6.52 -9.49 -16.85
N ILE A 70 -6.07 -8.40 -16.20
CA ILE A 70 -6.67 -7.06 -16.39
C ILE A 70 -6.57 -6.63 -17.86
N TYR A 71 -5.40 -6.78 -18.49
CA TYR A 71 -5.21 -6.38 -19.87
C TYR A 71 -6.00 -7.26 -20.84
N LEU A 72 -6.00 -8.59 -20.67
CA LEU A 72 -6.74 -9.52 -21.53
C LEU A 72 -8.25 -9.28 -21.46
N GLU A 73 -8.80 -9.08 -20.26
CA GLU A 73 -10.21 -8.72 -20.08
C GLU A 73 -10.57 -7.42 -20.83
N ASN A 74 -9.71 -6.40 -20.73
CA ASN A 74 -9.95 -5.12 -21.40
C ASN A 74 -9.74 -5.20 -22.92
N ILE A 75 -8.79 -6.01 -23.40
CA ILE A 75 -8.59 -6.29 -24.83
C ILE A 75 -9.85 -6.95 -25.40
N HIS A 76 -10.35 -8.02 -24.76
CA HIS A 76 -11.56 -8.68 -25.20
C HIS A 76 -12.79 -7.76 -25.15
N LYS A 77 -12.88 -6.90 -24.12
CA LYS A 77 -13.93 -5.88 -24.05
C LYS A 77 -13.86 -4.91 -25.23
N GLN A 78 -12.69 -4.39 -25.57
CA GLN A 78 -12.53 -3.50 -26.73
C GLN A 78 -12.81 -4.22 -28.05
N GLU A 79 -12.37 -5.47 -28.20
CA GLU A 79 -12.61 -6.29 -29.39
C GLU A 79 -14.09 -6.64 -29.58
N SER A 80 -14.88 -6.67 -28.50
CA SER A 80 -16.33 -6.88 -28.55
C SER A 80 -17.09 -5.71 -29.18
N TYR A 81 -16.51 -4.49 -29.19
CA TYR A 81 -17.12 -3.34 -29.83
C TYR A 81 -16.94 -3.36 -31.35
N PRO A 82 -17.92 -2.83 -32.12
CA PRO A 82 -17.74 -2.55 -33.54
C PRO A 82 -16.50 -1.68 -33.76
N ALA A 83 -15.81 -1.86 -34.89
CA ALA A 83 -14.56 -1.14 -35.17
C ALA A 83 -14.70 0.39 -35.14
N SER A 84 -15.91 0.91 -35.43
CA SER A 84 -16.24 2.34 -35.38
C SER A 84 -16.42 2.91 -33.96
N GLU A 85 -16.65 2.06 -32.96
CA GLU A 85 -16.92 2.46 -31.57
C GLU A 85 -15.77 2.07 -30.63
N ARG A 86 -14.81 1.31 -31.14
CA ARG A 86 -13.65 0.82 -30.41
C ARG A 86 -12.60 1.91 -30.22
N ASP A 87 -12.02 1.98 -29.03
CA ASP A 87 -10.83 2.77 -28.80
C ASP A 87 -9.59 2.01 -29.31
N ASN A 88 -9.23 2.25 -30.56
CA ASN A 88 -8.09 1.59 -31.20
C ASN A 88 -6.74 2.02 -30.60
N TYR A 89 -6.66 3.22 -30.03
CA TYR A 89 -5.44 3.68 -29.37
C TYR A 89 -5.23 2.94 -28.05
N LEU A 90 -6.27 2.89 -27.21
CA LEU A 90 -6.24 2.13 -25.97
C LEU A 90 -6.00 0.63 -26.23
N LEU A 91 -6.63 0.04 -27.25
CA LEU A 91 -6.38 -1.35 -27.60
C LEU A 91 -4.91 -1.62 -27.99
N GLY A 92 -4.27 -0.67 -28.68
CA GLY A 92 -2.83 -0.73 -28.98
C GLY A 92 -1.98 -0.71 -27.71
N LEU A 93 -2.27 0.23 -26.79
CA LEU A 93 -1.57 0.33 -25.51
C LEU A 93 -1.74 -0.93 -24.66
N LEU A 94 -2.96 -1.46 -24.52
CA LEU A 94 -3.22 -2.66 -23.73
C LEU A 94 -2.41 -3.87 -24.22
N ARG A 95 -2.27 -4.03 -25.54
CA ARG A 95 -1.47 -5.10 -26.14
C ARG A 95 0.03 -4.92 -25.94
N GLU A 96 0.50 -3.68 -25.87
CA GLU A 96 1.91 -3.36 -25.63
C GLU A 96 2.25 -3.56 -24.15
N GLU A 97 1.43 -3.03 -23.24
CA GLU A 97 1.57 -3.21 -21.79
C GLU A 97 1.55 -4.70 -21.41
N LEU A 98 0.65 -5.49 -22.00
CA LEU A 98 0.59 -6.94 -21.76
C LEU A 98 1.89 -7.67 -22.12
N LYS A 99 2.60 -7.25 -23.19
CA LYS A 99 3.88 -7.85 -23.59
C LYS A 99 5.03 -7.41 -22.69
N ASN A 100 4.92 -6.22 -22.11
CA ASN A 100 5.99 -5.57 -21.36
C ASN A 100 5.85 -5.76 -19.83
N ILE A 101 4.95 -6.63 -19.36
CA ILE A 101 4.89 -7.03 -17.96
C ILE A 101 6.24 -7.65 -17.57
N PRO A 102 6.96 -7.11 -16.56
CA PRO A 102 8.24 -7.67 -16.16
C PRO A 102 8.10 -9.09 -15.61
N GLU A 103 9.10 -9.93 -15.86
CA GLU A 103 9.11 -11.32 -15.38
C GLU A 103 9.00 -11.37 -13.85
N GLY A 104 8.08 -12.19 -13.35
CA GLY A 104 7.81 -12.31 -11.91
C GLY A 104 7.03 -11.13 -11.29
N LYS A 105 6.58 -10.16 -12.09
CA LYS A 105 5.88 -8.94 -11.63
C LYS A 105 4.45 -8.82 -12.19
N ASP A 106 3.85 -9.94 -12.58
CA ASP A 106 2.45 -10.00 -13.01
C ASP A 106 1.49 -9.94 -11.81
N SER A 107 1.47 -8.78 -11.16
CA SER A 107 0.70 -8.50 -9.94
C SER A 107 0.40 -7.00 -9.88
N LEU A 108 -0.87 -6.67 -9.70
CA LEU A 108 -1.29 -5.29 -9.48
C LEU A 108 -0.64 -4.73 -8.22
N ILE A 109 -0.64 -5.49 -7.13
CA ILE A 109 -0.06 -5.03 -5.87
C ILE A 109 1.43 -4.78 -6.01
N GLU A 110 2.17 -5.70 -6.63
CA GLU A 110 3.62 -5.56 -6.80
C GLU A 110 3.96 -4.37 -7.71
N SER A 111 3.18 -4.14 -8.77
CA SER A 111 3.36 -2.98 -9.66
C SER A 111 3.24 -1.64 -8.93
N TYR A 112 2.45 -1.58 -7.86
CA TYR A 112 2.34 -0.39 -7.01
C TYR A 112 3.37 -0.37 -5.88
N ALA A 113 3.88 -1.52 -5.43
CA ALA A 113 4.93 -1.61 -4.42
C ALA A 113 6.28 -1.05 -4.89
N GLU A 114 6.54 -1.08 -6.20
CA GLU A 114 7.78 -0.56 -6.79
C GLU A 114 7.77 0.96 -7.02
N LYS A 115 6.59 1.57 -7.04
CA LYS A 115 6.40 3.02 -7.27
C LYS A 115 6.97 3.86 -6.13
N ARG A 116 7.38 5.10 -6.43
CA ARG A 116 7.98 6.04 -5.45
C ARG A 116 7.35 7.44 -5.49
N GLU A 117 6.22 7.55 -6.17
CA GLU A 117 5.36 8.72 -6.27
C GLU A 117 4.05 8.50 -5.49
N HIS A 118 3.15 9.49 -5.53
CA HIS A 118 1.96 9.52 -4.69
C HIS A 118 1.05 8.28 -4.82
N THR A 119 0.97 7.69 -6.02
CA THR A 119 0.09 6.55 -6.25
C THR A 119 0.49 5.30 -5.44
N TRP A 120 1.75 5.20 -5.00
CA TRP A 120 2.21 4.15 -4.10
C TRP A 120 1.45 4.19 -2.77
N PHE A 121 1.50 5.33 -2.06
CA PHE A 121 0.83 5.41 -0.77
C PHE A 121 -0.69 5.49 -0.90
N ASP A 122 -1.24 6.00 -2.00
CA ASP A 122 -2.70 6.05 -2.21
C ASP A 122 -3.27 4.64 -2.40
N PHE A 123 -2.60 3.79 -3.17
CA PHE A 123 -3.02 2.40 -3.38
C PHE A 123 -2.98 1.59 -2.08
N PHE A 124 -1.86 1.64 -1.35
CA PHE A 124 -1.74 0.90 -0.08
C PHE A 124 -2.59 1.49 1.04
N ARG A 125 -2.91 2.79 1.01
CA ARG A 125 -3.91 3.36 1.92
C ARG A 125 -5.27 2.70 1.74
N ASN A 126 -5.71 2.50 0.49
CA ASN A 126 -6.99 1.84 0.21
C ASN A 126 -6.99 0.39 0.72
N LEU A 127 -5.92 -0.37 0.46
CA LEU A 127 -5.82 -1.76 0.92
C LEU A 127 -5.76 -1.86 2.46
N ALA A 128 -5.03 -0.96 3.11
CA ALA A 128 -4.98 -0.90 4.56
C ALA A 128 -6.34 -0.57 5.19
N ILE A 129 -7.12 0.32 4.57
CA ILE A 129 -8.49 0.63 5.00
C ILE A 129 -9.41 -0.57 4.78
N LEU A 130 -9.26 -1.34 3.69
CA LEU A 130 -10.04 -2.56 3.46
C LEU A 130 -9.75 -3.63 4.52
N LYS A 131 -8.50 -3.78 4.96
CA LYS A 131 -8.13 -4.66 6.08
C LYS A 131 -8.63 -4.13 7.42
N ALA A 132 -8.63 -2.80 7.60
CA ALA A 132 -9.09 -2.12 8.80
C ALA A 132 -8.49 -2.73 10.08
N GLY A 133 -9.31 -3.29 10.98
CA GLY A 133 -8.86 -3.92 12.20
C GLY A 133 -7.95 -5.13 11.96
N SER A 134 -8.13 -5.86 10.85
CA SER A 134 -7.31 -7.05 10.56
C SER A 134 -5.85 -6.70 10.31
N LEU A 135 -5.57 -5.48 9.85
CA LEU A 135 -4.21 -4.94 9.68
C LEU A 135 -3.39 -5.03 10.98
N PHE A 136 -4.02 -4.77 12.11
CA PHE A 136 -3.40 -4.82 13.43
C PHE A 136 -3.29 -6.25 13.94
N THR A 137 -4.35 -7.05 13.78
CA THR A 137 -4.39 -8.41 14.30
C THR A 137 -3.44 -9.36 13.57
N GLU A 138 -3.32 -9.21 12.25
CA GLU A 138 -2.44 -10.05 11.42
C GLU A 138 -0.96 -9.78 11.67
N THR A 139 -0.62 -8.55 12.08
CA THR A 139 0.76 -8.17 12.41
C THR A 139 1.12 -8.40 13.88
N GLY A 140 0.20 -8.98 14.67
CA GLY A 140 0.38 -9.21 16.09
C GLY A 140 0.49 -7.93 16.92
N LYS A 141 0.09 -6.78 16.36
CA LYS A 141 0.17 -5.45 16.98
C LYS A 141 -1.11 -5.13 17.77
N ASN A 142 -1.62 -6.12 18.49
CA ASN A 142 -2.88 -6.05 19.22
C ASN A 142 -2.68 -5.29 20.53
N TRP A 143 -3.77 -4.72 21.07
CA TRP A 143 -3.77 -4.22 22.43
C TRP A 143 -3.75 -5.44 23.36
N MET A 144 -2.66 -5.65 24.10
CA MET A 144 -2.71 -6.53 25.27
C MET A 144 -3.02 -5.65 26.48
N PRO A 145 -4.14 -5.87 27.17
CA PRO A 145 -4.43 -5.22 28.45
C PRO A 145 -3.44 -5.63 29.54
#